data_AF-A0A1S8C717-F1
#
_entry.id   AF-A0A1S8C717-F1
#
_cell.length_a   1.000
_cell.length_b   1.000
_cell.length_c   1.000
_cell.angle_alpha   90.00
_cell.angle_beta   90.00
_cell.angle_gamma   90.00
#
_symmetry.space_group_name_H-M   'P 1'
#
loop_
_entity.id
_entity.type
_entity.pdbx_description
1 polymer ?
#
loop_
_entity_poly.entity_id
_entity_poly.type
_entity_poly.pdbx_seq_one_letter_code
_entity_poly.pdbx_strand_id
1 'polypeptide(L)' 'MTAGQVLAGFAPQVGEVRAVTVEEEGRAVLEVVDTLPGYRVAEAGGGPVREVPPRGEARVRLVLELTAAGWRIADAERLT' A
#
# COMPACT_ATOMS: atom_id res chain seq x y z
N MET A 1 25.78 1.29 10.45
CA MET A 1 24.57 2.13 10.48
C MET A 1 23.65 1.62 9.39
N THR A 2 22.43 1.23 9.74
CA THR A 2 21.51 0.56 8.81
C THR A 2 20.97 1.58 7.80
N ALA A 3 21.13 1.30 6.51
CA ALA A 3 20.59 2.10 5.41
C ALA A 3 19.08 1.80 5.25
N GLY A 4 18.30 2.13 6.27
CA GLY A 4 16.85 1.97 6.27
C GLY A 4 16.14 3.30 6.16
N GLN A 5 15.00 3.33 5.47
CA GLN A 5 14.11 4.50 5.44
C GLN A 5 12.96 4.31 6.42
N VAL A 6 12.58 5.40 7.09
CA VAL A 6 11.45 5.48 8.01
C VAL A 6 10.38 6.35 7.38
N LEU A 7 9.15 5.84 7.37
CA LEU A 7 7.98 6.57 6.89
C LEU A 7 7.23 7.17 8.08
N ALA A 8 6.98 8.48 8.04
CA ALA A 8 6.20 9.19 9.05
C ALA A 8 4.91 9.76 8.43
N GLY A 9 3.77 9.41 9.02
CA GLY A 9 2.44 9.78 8.50
C GLY A 9 1.96 8.93 7.33
N PHE A 10 2.68 7.86 6.97
CA PHE A 10 2.24 6.93 5.94
C PHE A 10 1.03 6.12 6.42
N ALA A 11 -0.14 6.48 5.92
CA ALA A 11 -1.42 5.87 6.30
C ALA A 11 -2.34 5.76 5.07
N PRO A 12 -2.09 4.79 4.16
CA PRO A 12 -3.02 4.48 3.08
C PRO A 12 -4.39 4.07 3.64
N GLN A 13 -5.47 4.52 3.01
CA GLN A 13 -6.83 4.20 3.44
C GLN A 13 -7.65 3.67 2.27
N VAL A 14 -8.24 2.49 2.43
CA VAL A 14 -9.24 1.98 1.48
C VAL A 14 -10.58 2.61 1.83
N GLY A 15 -11.14 3.40 0.91
CA GLY A 15 -12.45 4.03 1.07
C GLY A 15 -13.59 3.16 0.53
N GLU A 16 -13.30 2.36 -0.50
CA GLU A 16 -14.29 1.52 -1.17
C GLU A 16 -13.67 0.25 -1.74
N VAL A 17 -14.37 -0.88 -1.64
CA VAL A 17 -14.05 -2.11 -2.36
C VAL A 17 -15.06 -2.25 -3.49
N ARG A 18 -14.57 -2.19 -4.74
CA ARG A 18 -15.39 -2.23 -5.95
C ARG A 18 -15.67 -3.66 -6.41
N ALA A 19 -14.65 -4.51 -6.36
CA ALA A 19 -14.75 -5.90 -6.75
C ALA A 19 -13.82 -6.77 -5.89
N VAL A 20 -14.22 -8.01 -5.69
CA VAL A 20 -13.42 -9.05 -5.03
C VAL A 20 -13.58 -10.35 -5.81
N THR A 21 -12.46 -10.92 -6.20
CA THR A 21 -12.38 -12.27 -6.76
C THR A 21 -11.48 -13.09 -5.86
N VAL A 22 -12.01 -14.16 -5.26
CA VAL A 22 -11.21 -15.13 -4.52
C VAL A 22 -10.96 -16.32 -5.42
N GLU A 23 -9.69 -16.61 -5.66
CA GLU A 23 -9.25 -17.74 -6.45
C GLU A 23 -9.00 -18.95 -5.53
N GLU A 24 -8.89 -20.13 -6.14
CA GLU A 24 -8.43 -21.32 -5.43
C GLU A 24 -6.99 -21.11 -4.92
N GLU A 25 -6.55 -21.93 -3.97
CA GLU A 25 -5.18 -21.89 -3.41
C GLU A 25 -4.83 -20.63 -2.59
N GLY A 26 -5.83 -19.85 -2.17
CA GLY A 26 -5.61 -18.74 -1.23
C GLY A 26 -5.03 -17.50 -1.88
N ARG A 27 -5.41 -17.23 -3.14
CA ARG A 27 -5.16 -15.97 -3.83
C ARG A 27 -6.44 -15.16 -3.93
N ALA A 28 -6.36 -13.84 -3.78
CA ALA A 28 -7.50 -12.95 -3.96
C ALA A 28 -7.10 -11.70 -4.74
N VAL A 29 -7.95 -11.26 -5.65
CA VAL A 29 -7.77 -10.03 -6.42
C VAL A 29 -8.87 -9.06 -6.02
N LEU A 30 -8.48 -7.87 -5.57
CA LEU A 30 -9.41 -6.81 -5.19
C LEU A 30 -9.22 -5.62 -6.12
N GLU A 31 -10.33 -4.99 -6.50
CA GLU A 31 -10.32 -3.63 -7.03
C GLU A 31 -10.83 -2.70 -5.93
N VAL A 32 -10.02 -1.75 -5.53
CA VAL A 32 -10.32 -0.80 -4.46
C VAL A 32 -10.19 0.63 -4.93
N VAL A 33 -10.91 1.54 -4.28
CA VAL A 33 -10.59 2.97 -4.29
C VAL A 33 -9.90 3.30 -2.98
N ASP A 34 -8.66 3.78 -3.06
CA ASP A 34 -7.86 4.15 -1.91
C ASP A 34 -7.41 5.61 -1.98
N THR A 35 -7.11 6.18 -0.81
CA THR A 35 -6.42 7.46 -0.68
C THR A 35 -5.07 7.25 -0.05
N LEU A 36 -4.11 8.06 -0.50
CA LEU A 36 -2.79 8.13 0.10
C LEU A 36 -2.54 9.58 0.55
N PRO A 37 -2.63 9.85 1.86
CA PRO A 37 -2.22 11.12 2.43
C PRO A 37 -0.74 11.40 2.15
N GLY A 38 -0.35 12.67 2.20
CA GLY A 38 1.06 13.04 2.15
C GLY A 38 1.81 12.48 3.35
N TYR A 39 3.07 12.10 3.14
CA TYR A 39 3.91 11.51 4.18
C TYR A 39 5.37 11.93 4.01
N ARG A 40 6.17 11.67 5.04
CA ARG A 40 7.59 12.00 5.05
C ARG A 40 8.42 10.73 5.03
N VAL A 41 9.51 10.75 4.27
CA VAL A 41 10.53 9.70 4.23
C VAL A 41 11.79 10.28 4.85
N ALA A 42 12.32 9.61 5.88
CA ALA A 42 13.56 9.99 6.53
C ALA A 42 14.52 8.80 6.55
N GLU A 43 15.82 9.07 6.52
CA GLU A 43 16.82 8.03 6.77
C GLU A 43 16.84 7.66 8.26
N ALA A 44 16.87 6.37 8.57
CA ALA A 44 16.77 5.85 9.93
C ALA A 44 17.92 6.29 10.86
N GLY A 45 19.06 6.69 10.28
CA GLY A 45 20.23 7.21 11.01
C GLY A 45 20.19 8.71 11.30
N GLY A 46 19.10 9.40 10.96
CA GLY A 46 19.06 10.85 10.90
C GLY A 46 19.64 11.35 9.58
N GLY A 47 18.89 12.20 8.87
CA GLY A 47 19.23 12.62 7.52
C GLY A 47 18.16 13.50 6.91
N PRO A 48 18.34 13.90 5.64
CA PRO A 48 17.37 14.75 4.94
C PRO A 48 16.02 14.07 4.86
N VAL A 49 14.97 14.85 5.11
CA VAL A 49 13.58 14.41 5.03
C VAL A 49 13.04 14.76 3.66
N ARG A 50 12.47 13.78 2.97
CA ARG A 50 11.74 13.98 1.72
C ARG A 50 10.24 13.96 2.00
N GLU A 51 9.55 15.02 1.61
CA GLU A 51 8.09 15.05 1.64
C GLU A 51 7.52 14.41 0.36
N VAL A 52 6.51 13.58 0.53
CA VAL A 52 5.72 12.99 -0.56
C VAL A 52 4.33 13.60 -0.50
N PRO A 53 3.86 14.27 -1.56
CA PRO A 53 2.54 14.89 -1.57
C PRO A 53 1.44 13.83 -1.55
N PRO A 54 0.21 14.19 -1.11
CA PRO A 54 -0.93 13.29 -1.21
C PRO A 54 -1.22 12.94 -2.68
N ARG A 55 -1.64 11.69 -2.92
CA ARG A 55 -2.01 11.21 -4.26
C ARG A 55 -3.46 11.57 -4.63
N GLY A 56 -4.31 11.81 -3.63
CA GLY A 56 -5.77 11.79 -3.80
C GLY A 56 -6.32 10.38 -3.96
N GLU A 57 -7.58 10.28 -4.34
CA GLU A 57 -8.24 9.00 -4.64
C GLU A 57 -7.64 8.33 -5.88
N ALA A 58 -7.44 7.02 -5.82
CA ALA A 58 -7.00 6.22 -6.94
C ALA A 58 -7.72 4.87 -6.96
N ARG A 59 -7.98 4.34 -8.16
CA ARG A 59 -8.36 2.95 -8.34
C ARG A 59 -7.11 2.09 -8.35
N VAL A 60 -7.11 1.02 -7.57
CA VAL A 60 -5.97 0.11 -7.40
C VAL A 60 -6.44 -1.32 -7.51
N ARG A 61 -5.72 -2.13 -8.27
CA ARG A 61 -5.82 -3.57 -8.27
C ARG A 61 -4.82 -4.13 -7.27
N LEU A 62 -5.31 -4.82 -6.25
CA LEU A 62 -4.50 -5.51 -5.25
C LEU A 62 -4.57 -7.01 -5.49
N VAL A 63 -3.41 -7.66 -5.47
CA VAL A 63 -3.31 -9.12 -5.41
C VAL A 63 -2.88 -9.49 -4.00
N LEU A 64 -3.67 -10.33 -3.35
CA LEU A 64 -3.41 -10.85 -2.02
C LEU A 64 -3.11 -12.35 -2.09
N GLU A 65 -2.19 -12.79 -1.23
CA GLU A 65 -1.87 -14.19 -1.02
C GLU A 65 -2.04 -14.56 0.45
N LEU A 66 -2.65 -15.70 0.71
CA LEU A 66 -2.84 -16.25 2.04
C LEU A 66 -1.55 -16.91 2.49
N THR A 67 -0.89 -16.30 3.48
CA THR A 67 0.28 -16.87 4.14
C THR A 67 -0.09 -17.48 5.49
N ALA A 68 0.84 -18.20 6.13
CA ALA A 68 0.65 -18.66 7.50
C ALA A 68 0.39 -17.51 8.51
N ALA A 69 0.81 -16.29 8.18
CA ALA A 69 0.56 -15.08 8.96
C ALA A 69 -0.68 -14.29 8.48
N GLY A 70 -1.58 -14.93 7.72
CA GLY A 70 -2.76 -14.32 7.12
C GLY A 70 -2.52 -13.75 5.72
N TRP A 71 -3.51 -13.04 5.19
CA TRP A 71 -3.44 -12.38 3.89
C TRP A 71 -2.33 -11.33 3.84
N ARG A 72 -1.55 -11.31 2.76
CA ARG A 72 -0.51 -10.32 2.47
C ARG A 72 -0.69 -9.78 1.07
N ILE A 73 -0.33 -8.51 0.86
CA ILE A 73 -0.27 -7.91 -0.47
C ILE A 73 0.93 -8.52 -1.20
N ALA A 74 0.65 -9.26 -2.26
CA ALA A 74 1.66 -9.79 -3.17
C ALA A 74 1.99 -8.80 -4.29
N ASP A 75 0.97 -8.07 -4.77
CA ASP A 75 1.12 -7.06 -5.81
C ASP A 75 0.06 -5.94 -5.67
N ALA A 76 0.38 -4.76 -6.16
CA ALA A 76 -0.48 -3.59 -6.13
C ALA A 76 -0.20 -2.67 -7.33
N GLU A 77 -1.19 -2.51 -8.19
CA GLU A 77 -1.07 -1.71 -9.41
C GLU A 77 -2.16 -0.63 -9.46
N ARG A 78 -1.79 0.59 -9.83
CA ARG A 78 -2.77 1.65 -10.08
C ARG A 78 -3.47 1.39 -11.41
N LEU A 79 -4.80 1.44 -11.39
CA LEU A 79 -5.63 1.37 -12.59
C LEU A 79 -5.79 2.80 -13.16
N THR A 80 -5.58 2.93 -14.47
CA THR A 80 -5.74 4.18 -15.23
C THR A 80 -7.16 4.34 -15.76
#